data_AF-A0A0G0Z6P5-F1
#
_entry.id   AF-A0A0G0Z6P5-F1
#
_cell.length_a   1.000
_cell.length_b   1.000
_cell.length_c   1.000
_cell.angle_alpha   90.00
_cell.angle_beta   90.00
_cell.angle_gamma   90.00
#
_symmetry.space_group_name_H-M   'P 1'
#
loop_
_entity.id
_entity.type
_entity.pdbx_description
1 polymer ?
#
loop_
_entity_poly.entity_id
_entity_poly.type
_entity_poly.pdbx_seq_one_letter_code
_entity_poly.pdbx_strand_id
1 'polypeptide(L)'
;MTKIKIKEELWDIVEEALKNEKASAYKMAVIEADKTLDNLMTLKGVPGTSTKDRALKIKEHFSDIRKLMEAFDIKEKILEHLSYNLTSVEVNDALASYQKAIVDIESGGKSIPLKERIKLYLEYYIPKKLKKLRNIAFGIMAFLGLVLFTEDTWIGGEIVKFILGIARFFYYKVIVVLIAAAVVLGLVFVSFIFMEHKNKG
;
A
#
# COMPACT_ATOMS: atom_id res chain seq x y z
N MET A 1 -3.81 27.67 19.33
CA MET A 1 -3.03 28.81 18.80
C MET A 1 -2.00 28.41 17.73
N THR A 2 -2.05 27.19 17.16
CA THR A 2 -1.01 26.65 16.25
C THR A 2 -1.35 26.75 14.75
N LYS A 3 -2.60 27.09 14.38
CA LYS A 3 -3.07 27.01 12.99
C LYS A 3 -2.57 28.13 12.08
N ILE A 4 -2.30 29.32 12.63
CA ILE A 4 -1.99 30.52 11.85
C ILE A 4 -0.48 30.68 11.62
N LYS A 5 0.34 30.27 12.60
CA LYS A 5 1.81 30.35 12.52
C LYS A 5 2.42 29.56 11.36
N ILE A 6 1.85 28.42 11.01
CA ILE A 6 2.41 27.53 9.97
C ILE A 6 2.32 28.20 8.59
N LYS A 7 1.27 28.97 8.33
CA LYS A 7 1.09 29.67 7.05
C LYS A 7 2.08 30.82 6.90
N GLU A 8 2.20 31.65 7.93
CA GLU A 8 3.14 32.78 7.93
C GLU A 8 4.58 32.24 7.88
N GLU A 9 4.99 31.39 8.82
CA GLU A 9 6.39 30.93 8.90
C GLU A 9 6.84 30.08 7.68
N LEU A 10 5.98 29.27 7.07
CA LEU A 10 6.37 28.47 5.89
C LEU A 10 6.25 29.23 4.57
N TRP A 11 5.28 30.13 4.44
CA TRP A 11 5.15 30.94 3.23
C TRP A 11 6.19 32.06 3.18
N ASP A 12 6.66 32.55 4.32
CA ASP A 12 7.77 33.49 4.41
C ASP A 12 9.03 32.96 3.71
N ILE A 13 9.29 31.64 3.79
CA ILE A 13 10.42 30.98 3.11
C ILE A 13 10.23 31.02 1.58
N VAL A 14 8.99 30.84 1.11
CA VAL A 14 8.63 30.95 -0.32
C VAL A 14 8.87 32.39 -0.80
N GLU A 15 8.44 33.39 -0.03
CA GLU A 15 8.63 34.80 -0.36
C GLU A 15 10.10 35.23 -0.34
N GLU A 16 10.89 34.74 0.62
CA GLU A 16 12.33 34.99 0.69
C GLU A 16 13.08 34.38 -0.50
N ALA A 17 12.68 33.19 -0.93
CA ALA A 17 13.25 32.55 -2.12
C ALA A 17 12.96 33.37 -3.40
N LEU A 18 11.77 33.95 -3.54
CA LEU A 18 11.42 34.77 -4.71
C LEU A 18 12.25 36.06 -4.84
N LYS A 19 12.63 36.69 -3.72
CA LYS A 19 13.44 37.93 -3.72
C LYS A 19 14.81 37.79 -4.38
N ASN A 20 15.34 36.58 -4.45
CA ASN A 20 16.68 36.34 -4.98
C ASN A 20 16.72 36.21 -6.52
N GLU A 21 15.57 36.18 -7.22
CA GLU A 21 15.41 36.10 -8.69
C GLU A 21 16.30 35.07 -9.41
N LYS A 22 16.77 34.05 -8.68
CA LYS A 22 17.63 32.99 -9.21
C LYS A 22 16.80 31.76 -9.52
N ALA A 23 17.13 31.07 -10.62
CA ALA A 23 16.46 29.83 -11.01
C ALA A 23 16.45 28.75 -9.91
N SER A 24 17.52 28.67 -9.09
CA SER A 24 17.56 27.77 -7.93
C SER A 24 16.56 28.16 -6.83
N ALA A 25 16.37 29.46 -6.61
CA ALA A 25 15.45 29.96 -5.60
C ALA A 25 13.99 29.74 -6.02
N TYR A 26 13.69 29.92 -7.30
CA TYR A 26 12.38 29.57 -7.89
C TYR A 26 12.02 28.09 -7.72
N LYS A 27 12.96 27.19 -7.98
CA LYS A 27 12.76 25.75 -7.75
C LYS A 27 12.45 25.47 -6.28
N MET A 28 13.22 26.07 -5.38
CA MET A 28 13.03 25.90 -3.95
C MET A 28 11.65 26.41 -3.49
N ALA A 29 11.23 27.58 -3.97
CA ALA A 29 9.93 28.16 -3.66
C ALA A 29 8.77 27.21 -4.00
N VAL A 30 8.80 26.59 -5.19
CA VAL A 30 7.79 25.61 -5.61
C VAL A 30 7.81 24.35 -4.73
N ILE A 31 8.98 23.86 -4.36
CA ILE A 31 9.13 22.69 -3.48
C ILE A 31 8.60 22.97 -2.07
N GLU A 32 8.91 24.15 -1.51
CA GLU A 32 8.45 24.53 -0.17
C GLU A 32 6.94 24.81 -0.14
N ALA A 33 6.36 25.35 -1.23
CA ALA A 33 4.92 25.48 -1.37
C ALA A 33 4.20 24.11 -1.36
N ASP A 34 4.74 23.12 -2.08
CA ASP A 34 4.25 21.74 -2.07
C ASP A 34 4.27 21.12 -0.67
N LYS A 35 5.40 21.25 0.04
CA LYS A 35 5.55 20.77 1.43
C LYS A 35 4.57 21.44 2.38
N THR A 36 4.34 22.74 2.22
CA THR A 36 3.39 23.50 3.04
C THR A 36 1.98 22.95 2.87
N LEU A 37 1.56 22.72 1.63
CA LEU A 37 0.26 22.10 1.33
C LEU A 37 0.18 20.67 1.88
N ASP A 38 1.23 19.86 1.75
CA ASP A 38 1.28 18.49 2.27
C ASP A 38 1.13 18.43 3.79
N ASN A 39 1.86 19.29 4.49
CA ASN A 39 1.78 19.43 5.94
C ASN A 39 0.37 19.83 6.36
N LEU A 40 -0.25 20.79 5.65
CA LEU A 40 -1.63 21.20 5.93
C LEU A 40 -2.62 20.04 5.75
N MET A 41 -2.53 19.30 4.64
CA MET A 41 -3.39 18.13 4.39
C MET A 41 -3.16 17.03 5.43
N THR A 42 -1.92 16.81 5.86
CA THR A 42 -1.56 15.86 6.91
C THR A 42 -2.16 16.27 8.27
N LEU A 43 -2.05 17.53 8.65
CA LEU A 43 -2.68 18.07 9.86
C LEU A 43 -4.21 17.97 9.81
N LYS A 44 -4.78 18.03 8.61
CA LYS A 44 -6.22 17.82 8.36
C LYS A 44 -6.60 16.35 8.30
N GLY A 45 -5.65 15.42 8.41
CA GLY A 45 -5.89 13.98 8.49
C GLY A 45 -6.24 13.34 7.14
N VAL A 46 -5.83 13.94 6.03
CA VAL A 46 -6.04 13.39 4.68
C VAL A 46 -5.04 12.25 4.45
N PRO A 47 -5.48 11.00 4.25
CA PRO A 47 -4.58 9.88 4.05
C PRO A 47 -4.06 9.83 2.60
N GLY A 48 -2.77 9.54 2.42
CA GLY A 48 -2.20 9.31 1.09
C GLY A 48 -0.68 9.17 1.07
N THR A 49 -0.17 8.64 -0.04
CA THR A 49 1.26 8.34 -0.24
C THR A 49 2.07 9.56 -0.68
N SER A 50 1.44 10.50 -1.38
CA SER A 50 2.05 11.73 -1.86
C SER A 50 1.08 12.91 -1.73
N THR A 51 1.60 14.14 -1.82
CA THR A 51 0.81 15.37 -1.81
C THR A 51 -0.23 15.38 -2.94
N LYS A 52 0.16 14.95 -4.13
CA LYS A 52 -0.73 14.77 -5.30
C LYS A 52 -1.82 13.74 -5.04
N ASP A 53 -1.49 12.57 -4.47
CA ASP A 53 -2.47 11.54 -4.09
C ASP A 53 -3.48 12.05 -3.04
N ARG A 54 -3.00 12.77 -2.01
CA ARG A 54 -3.87 13.40 -1.01
C ARG A 54 -4.79 14.44 -1.63
N ALA A 55 -4.27 15.32 -2.48
CA ALA A 55 -5.05 16.34 -3.17
C ALA A 55 -6.15 15.72 -4.04
N LEU A 56 -5.85 14.64 -4.77
CA LEU A 56 -6.84 13.94 -5.60
C LEU A 56 -7.99 13.32 -4.78
N LYS A 57 -7.72 12.88 -3.55
CA LYS A 57 -8.74 12.29 -2.66
C LYS A 57 -9.69 13.29 -2.05
N ILE A 58 -9.27 14.56 -1.94
CA ILE A 58 -10.09 15.67 -1.46
C ILE A 58 -10.31 16.69 -2.58
N LYS A 59 -10.37 16.24 -3.84
CA LYS A 59 -10.44 17.10 -5.03
C LYS A 59 -11.61 18.08 -4.98
N GLU A 60 -12.72 17.68 -4.39
CA GLU A 60 -13.94 18.47 -4.19
C GLU A 60 -13.75 19.66 -3.25
N HIS A 61 -12.69 19.67 -2.44
CA HIS A 61 -12.35 20.78 -1.57
C HIS A 61 -11.53 21.87 -2.27
N PHE A 62 -11.07 21.64 -3.50
CA PHE A 62 -10.33 22.64 -4.27
C PHE A 62 -11.22 23.30 -5.30
N SER A 63 -11.14 24.62 -5.38
CA SER A 63 -11.84 25.42 -6.37
C SER A 63 -11.30 25.19 -7.79
N ASP A 64 -10.01 24.85 -7.92
CA ASP A 64 -9.35 24.57 -9.20
C ASP A 64 -8.28 23.49 -9.05
N ILE A 65 -8.73 22.23 -9.01
CA ILE A 65 -7.83 21.07 -8.93
C ILE A 65 -6.93 20.93 -10.17
N ARG A 66 -7.34 21.45 -11.34
CA ARG A 66 -6.58 21.30 -12.59
C ARG A 66 -5.29 22.09 -12.54
N LYS A 67 -5.37 23.36 -12.15
CA LYS A 67 -4.18 24.20 -11.95
C LYS A 67 -3.24 23.66 -10.88
N LEU A 68 -3.80 23.06 -9.82
CA LEU A 68 -2.99 22.41 -8.81
C LEU A 68 -2.24 21.18 -9.35
N MET A 69 -2.85 20.40 -10.27
CA MET A 69 -2.16 19.31 -10.95
C MET A 69 -1.00 19.82 -11.82
N GLU A 70 -1.21 20.91 -12.56
CA GLU A 70 -0.15 21.54 -13.35
C GLU A 70 1.03 21.98 -12.47
N ALA A 71 0.75 22.54 -11.28
CA ALA A 71 1.77 22.90 -10.31
C ALA A 71 2.54 21.67 -9.78
N PHE A 72 1.85 20.55 -9.52
CA PHE A 72 2.53 19.30 -9.16
C PHE A 72 3.41 18.77 -10.29
N ASP A 73 2.98 18.88 -11.54
CA ASP A 73 3.77 18.44 -12.70
C ASP A 73 5.01 19.31 -12.89
N ILE A 74 4.92 20.61 -12.61
CA ILE A 74 6.10 21.51 -12.57
C ILE A 74 7.08 21.05 -11.49
N LYS A 75 6.59 20.71 -10.28
CA LYS A 75 7.45 20.18 -9.23
C LYS A 75 8.10 18.85 -9.64
N GLU A 76 7.35 17.93 -10.24
CA GLU A 76 7.89 16.65 -10.74
C GLU A 76 9.04 16.91 -11.73
N LYS A 77 8.86 17.83 -12.69
CA LYS A 77 9.94 18.25 -13.62
C LYS A 77 11.16 18.83 -12.90
N ILE A 78 10.97 19.63 -11.85
CA ILE A 78 12.07 20.17 -11.03
C ILE A 78 12.88 19.04 -10.40
N LEU A 79 12.21 18.02 -9.86
CA LEU A 79 12.84 16.91 -9.15
C LEU A 79 13.52 15.93 -10.10
N GLU A 80 12.95 15.70 -11.28
CA GLU A 80 13.48 14.76 -12.28
C GLU A 80 14.61 15.36 -13.13
N HIS A 81 14.57 16.67 -13.39
CA HIS A 81 15.49 17.34 -14.31
C HIS A 81 16.26 18.47 -13.65
N LEU A 82 17.51 18.20 -13.25
CA LEU A 82 18.42 19.19 -12.64
C LEU A 82 18.60 20.46 -13.48
N SER A 83 18.62 20.32 -14.82
CA SER A 83 18.79 21.42 -15.79
C SER A 83 17.50 22.13 -16.17
N TYR A 84 16.34 21.74 -15.63
CA TYR A 84 15.08 22.41 -15.91
C TYR A 84 15.15 23.86 -15.41
N ASN A 85 14.88 24.85 -16.26
CA ASN A 85 14.89 26.25 -15.87
C ASN A 85 13.46 26.75 -15.86
N LEU A 86 12.97 27.16 -14.69
CA LEU A 86 11.65 27.78 -14.59
C LEU A 86 11.73 29.24 -14.96
N THR A 87 10.76 29.68 -15.74
CA THR A 87 10.48 31.11 -15.95
C THR A 87 9.78 31.69 -14.72
N SER A 88 9.93 33.00 -14.51
CA SER A 88 9.22 33.70 -13.43
C SER A 88 7.69 33.57 -13.56
N VAL A 89 7.17 33.50 -14.79
CA VAL A 89 5.75 33.31 -15.06
C VAL A 89 5.28 31.94 -14.57
N GLU A 90 5.97 30.86 -14.95
CA GLU A 90 5.63 29.49 -14.51
C GLU A 90 5.68 29.35 -12.98
N VAL A 91 6.65 30.01 -12.34
CA VAL A 91 6.79 29.99 -10.87
C VAL A 91 5.61 30.69 -10.23
N ASN A 92 5.28 31.90 -10.68
CA ASN A 92 4.19 32.68 -10.12
C ASN A 92 2.84 31.96 -10.30
N ASP A 93 2.61 31.34 -11.46
CA ASP A 93 1.40 30.56 -11.71
C ASP A 93 1.31 29.31 -10.82
N ALA A 94 2.43 28.58 -10.66
CA ALA A 94 2.49 27.43 -9.77
C ALA A 94 2.25 27.83 -8.31
N LEU A 95 2.93 28.88 -7.83
CA LEU A 95 2.79 29.37 -6.46
C LEU A 95 1.39 29.91 -6.18
N ALA A 96 0.79 30.64 -7.12
CA ALA A 96 -0.60 31.10 -7.00
C ALA A 96 -1.57 29.91 -6.87
N SER A 97 -1.30 28.82 -7.60
CA SER A 97 -2.09 27.59 -7.53
C SER A 97 -1.96 26.90 -6.17
N TYR A 98 -0.74 26.79 -5.62
CA TYR A 98 -0.52 26.28 -4.28
C TYR A 98 -1.16 27.16 -3.20
N GLN A 99 -1.01 28.47 -3.30
CA GLN A 99 -1.59 29.43 -2.35
C GLN A 99 -3.10 29.32 -2.32
N LYS A 100 -3.73 29.26 -3.49
CA LYS A 100 -5.18 29.07 -3.62
C LYS A 100 -5.62 27.74 -3.02
N ALA A 101 -4.89 26.66 -3.27
CA ALA A 101 -5.17 25.35 -2.70
C ALA A 101 -5.09 25.34 -1.15
N ILE A 102 -4.09 26.03 -0.58
CA ILE A 102 -3.96 26.23 0.86
C ILE A 102 -5.17 26.99 1.39
N VAL A 103 -5.54 28.11 0.75
CA VAL A 103 -6.71 28.92 1.12
C VAL A 103 -7.99 28.09 1.02
N ASP A 104 -8.17 27.28 0.00
CA ASP A 104 -9.36 26.44 -0.18
C ASP A 104 -9.52 25.43 0.99
N ILE A 105 -8.43 24.78 1.42
CA ILE A 105 -8.41 23.85 2.56
C ILE A 105 -8.61 24.57 3.91
N GLU A 106 -8.12 25.80 4.04
CA GLU A 106 -8.28 26.63 5.24
C GLU A 106 -9.72 27.17 5.36
N SER A 107 -10.18 27.84 4.31
CA SER A 107 -11.48 28.52 4.20
C SER A 107 -12.65 27.54 4.19
N GLY A 108 -12.40 26.29 3.78
CA GLY A 108 -13.35 25.19 3.87
C GLY A 108 -13.89 24.94 5.29
N GLY A 109 -13.30 25.54 6.34
CA GLY A 109 -13.91 25.90 7.64
C GLY A 109 -14.39 24.75 8.55
N LYS A 110 -14.72 23.60 7.98
CA LYS A 110 -15.10 22.38 8.66
C LYS A 110 -13.91 21.45 8.48
N SER A 111 -13.26 21.11 9.59
CA SER A 111 -12.43 19.91 9.63
C SER A 111 -13.19 18.79 8.92
N ILE A 112 -12.54 18.10 7.99
CA ILE A 112 -13.12 16.94 7.29
C ILE A 112 -13.89 16.13 8.35
N PRO A 113 -15.23 16.04 8.26
CA PRO A 113 -16.04 15.43 9.29
C PRO A 113 -15.51 14.03 9.58
N LEU A 114 -15.59 13.59 10.84
CA LEU A 114 -15.04 12.30 11.26
C LEU A 114 -15.48 11.15 10.34
N LYS A 115 -16.71 11.22 9.81
CA LYS A 115 -17.25 10.27 8.84
C LYS A 115 -16.49 10.25 7.51
N GLU A 116 -16.14 11.40 6.95
CA GLU A 116 -15.32 11.47 5.73
C GLU A 116 -13.89 11.06 5.99
N ARG A 117 -13.31 11.42 7.14
CA ARG A 117 -11.98 10.92 7.55
C ARG A 117 -11.96 9.40 7.64
N ILE A 118 -12.95 8.81 8.32
CA ILE A 118 -13.10 7.37 8.45
C ILE A 118 -13.33 6.75 7.08
N LYS A 119 -14.19 7.32 6.23
CA LYS A 119 -14.42 6.84 4.86
C LYS A 119 -13.13 6.84 4.03
N LEU A 120 -12.39 7.95 4.01
CA LEU A 120 -11.12 8.07 3.31
C LEU A 120 -10.08 7.11 3.86
N TYR A 121 -10.04 6.92 5.18
CA TYR A 121 -9.13 5.98 5.83
C TYR A 121 -9.48 4.53 5.48
N LEU A 122 -10.76 4.17 5.52
CA LEU A 122 -11.27 2.86 5.12
C LEU A 122 -11.01 2.64 3.62
N GLU A 123 -11.27 3.59 2.75
CA GLU A 123 -11.05 3.46 1.31
C GLU A 123 -9.55 3.33 0.96
N TYR A 124 -8.67 3.99 1.73
CA TYR A 124 -7.23 3.92 1.56
C TYR A 124 -6.60 2.64 2.14
N TYR A 125 -6.92 2.30 3.40
CA TYR A 125 -6.36 1.14 4.12
C TYR A 125 -7.12 -0.15 3.90
N ILE A 126 -8.33 -0.10 3.34
CA ILE A 126 -9.02 -1.28 2.86
C ILE A 126 -8.86 -1.36 1.34
N PRO A 127 -7.70 -1.83 0.85
CA PRO A 127 -7.55 -2.08 -0.56
C PRO A 127 -8.47 -3.25 -0.97
N LYS A 128 -8.48 -3.53 -2.28
CA LYS A 128 -8.96 -4.71 -3.02
C LYS A 128 -8.94 -6.08 -2.29
N LYS A 129 -8.24 -6.23 -1.16
CA LYS A 129 -8.29 -7.37 -0.23
C LYS A 129 -9.69 -7.69 0.28
N LEU A 130 -10.64 -6.74 0.34
CA LEU A 130 -12.04 -7.08 0.64
C LEU A 130 -12.69 -7.94 -0.44
N LYS A 131 -12.34 -7.77 -1.73
CA LYS A 131 -12.78 -8.71 -2.78
C LYS A 131 -12.17 -10.09 -2.58
N LYS A 132 -10.91 -10.16 -2.13
CA LYS A 132 -10.24 -11.44 -1.81
C LYS A 132 -10.87 -12.11 -0.58
N LEU A 133 -11.17 -11.34 0.48
CA LEU A 133 -11.89 -11.80 1.67
C LEU A 133 -13.31 -12.25 1.35
N ARG A 134 -14.04 -11.51 0.49
CA ARG A 134 -15.35 -11.93 0.00
C ARG A 134 -15.27 -13.26 -0.73
N ASN A 135 -14.31 -13.43 -1.65
CA ASN A 135 -14.12 -14.69 -2.36
C ASN A 135 -13.70 -15.84 -1.42
N ILE A 136 -12.88 -15.55 -0.39
CA ILE A 136 -12.53 -16.51 0.66
C ILE A 136 -13.75 -16.89 1.49
N ALA A 137 -14.58 -15.93 1.89
CA ALA A 137 -15.80 -16.17 2.65
C ALA A 137 -16.83 -16.99 1.84
N PHE A 138 -16.99 -16.69 0.55
CA PHE A 138 -17.78 -17.53 -0.36
C PHE A 138 -17.21 -18.93 -0.51
N GLY A 139 -15.88 -19.06 -0.60
CA GLY A 139 -15.20 -20.36 -0.64
C GLY A 139 -15.44 -21.17 0.64
N ILE A 140 -15.36 -20.54 1.81
CA ILE A 140 -15.64 -21.17 3.11
C ILE A 140 -17.11 -21.58 3.20
N MET A 141 -18.05 -20.68 2.83
CA MET A 141 -19.48 -20.99 2.83
C MET A 141 -19.83 -22.13 1.86
N ALA A 142 -19.25 -22.12 0.66
CA ALA A 142 -19.44 -23.19 -0.31
C ALA A 142 -18.87 -24.51 0.20
N PHE A 143 -17.67 -24.48 0.81
CA PHE A 143 -17.05 -25.65 1.41
C PHE A 143 -17.89 -26.22 2.56
N LEU A 144 -18.37 -25.38 3.48
CA LEU A 144 -19.24 -25.80 4.58
C LEU A 144 -20.57 -26.36 4.06
N GLY A 145 -21.18 -25.72 3.06
CA GLY A 145 -22.37 -26.25 2.40
C GLY A 145 -22.13 -27.60 1.74
N LEU A 146 -20.96 -27.80 1.13
CA LEU A 146 -20.56 -29.07 0.54
C LEU A 146 -20.36 -30.14 1.63
N VAL A 147 -19.67 -29.82 2.72
CA VAL A 147 -19.48 -30.73 3.86
C VAL A 147 -20.83 -31.16 4.44
N LEU A 148 -21.72 -30.21 4.73
CA LEU A 148 -23.06 -30.49 5.26
C LEU A 148 -23.90 -31.32 4.27
N PHE A 149 -23.82 -31.01 2.98
CA PHE A 149 -24.48 -31.80 1.94
C PHE A 149 -23.91 -33.22 1.85
N THR A 150 -22.61 -33.38 2.09
CA THR A 150 -21.92 -34.69 2.02
C THR A 150 -22.27 -35.57 3.21
N GLU A 151 -22.56 -34.98 4.37
CA GLU A 151 -22.97 -35.71 5.59
C GLU A 151 -24.36 -36.33 5.45
N ASP A 152 -25.33 -35.59 4.92
CA ASP A 152 -26.74 -36.02 4.86
C ASP A 152 -27.09 -36.83 3.60
N THR A 153 -26.18 -36.94 2.61
CA THR A 153 -26.47 -37.64 1.36
C THR A 153 -25.73 -38.96 1.23
N TRP A 154 -26.44 -39.99 0.72
CA TRP A 154 -25.86 -41.31 0.40
C TRP A 154 -24.64 -41.21 -0.53
N ILE A 155 -24.68 -40.27 -1.49
CA ILE A 155 -23.58 -39.98 -2.42
C ILE A 155 -22.37 -39.43 -1.66
N GLY A 156 -22.59 -38.55 -0.68
CA GLY A 156 -21.51 -37.97 0.10
C GLY A 156 -20.77 -39.00 0.94
N GLY A 157 -21.49 -39.95 1.54
CA GLY A 157 -20.88 -41.09 2.25
C GLY A 157 -19.94 -41.92 1.37
N GLU A 158 -20.30 -42.16 0.10
CA GLU A 158 -19.46 -42.88 -0.85
C GLU A 158 -18.21 -42.08 -1.26
N ILE A 159 -18.33 -40.76 -1.44
CA ILE A 159 -17.18 -39.88 -1.72
C ILE A 159 -16.20 -39.88 -0.54
N VAL A 160 -16.69 -39.77 0.70
CA VAL A 160 -15.86 -39.80 1.91
C VAL A 160 -15.13 -41.15 2.05
N LYS A 161 -15.83 -42.27 1.82
CA LYS A 161 -15.21 -43.60 1.81
C LYS A 161 -14.14 -43.73 0.73
N PHE A 162 -14.40 -43.22 -0.47
CA PHE A 162 -13.43 -43.23 -1.57
C PHE A 162 -12.17 -42.43 -1.22
N ILE A 163 -12.33 -41.21 -0.70
CA ILE A 163 -11.21 -40.37 -0.25
C ILE A 163 -10.42 -41.05 0.88
N LEU A 164 -11.11 -41.61 1.87
CA LEU A 164 -10.46 -42.37 2.95
C LEU A 164 -9.75 -43.63 2.42
N GLY A 165 -10.30 -44.28 1.40
CA GLY A 165 -9.67 -45.42 0.72
C GLY A 165 -8.36 -45.03 0.05
N ILE A 166 -8.35 -43.92 -0.69
CA ILE A 166 -7.13 -43.35 -1.28
C ILE A 166 -6.12 -42.97 -0.18
N ALA A 167 -6.56 -42.26 0.86
CA ALA A 167 -5.69 -41.84 1.95
C ALA A 167 -5.05 -43.04 2.66
N ARG A 168 -5.83 -44.08 2.96
CA ARG A 168 -5.33 -45.33 3.55
C ARG A 168 -4.37 -46.06 2.61
N PHE A 169 -4.63 -46.05 1.30
CA PHE A 169 -3.70 -46.63 0.32
C PHE A 169 -2.34 -45.94 0.38
N PHE A 170 -2.30 -44.59 0.34
CA PHE A 170 -1.06 -43.86 0.44
C PHE A 170 -0.37 -44.05 1.80
N TYR A 171 -1.13 -44.00 2.90
CA TYR A 171 -0.57 -44.18 4.23
C TYR A 171 0.01 -45.59 4.43
N TYR A 172 -0.78 -46.63 4.22
CA TYR A 172 -0.37 -47.99 4.55
C TYR A 172 0.48 -48.66 3.46
N LYS A 173 0.32 -48.32 2.17
CA LYS A 173 1.13 -48.93 1.11
C LYS A 173 2.33 -48.09 0.72
N VAL A 174 2.21 -46.76 0.67
CA VAL A 174 3.32 -45.92 0.17
C VAL A 174 4.23 -45.51 1.32
N ILE A 175 3.68 -44.92 2.40
CA ILE A 175 4.50 -44.43 3.50
C ILE A 175 5.18 -45.57 4.25
N VAL A 176 4.45 -46.65 4.58
CA VAL A 176 5.06 -47.81 5.28
C VAL A 176 6.18 -48.45 4.46
N VAL A 177 6.02 -48.60 3.15
CA VAL A 177 7.05 -49.16 2.27
C VAL A 177 8.26 -48.23 2.19
N LEU A 178 8.06 -46.91 2.10
CA LEU A 178 9.15 -45.94 2.11
C LEU A 178 9.93 -45.96 3.43
N ILE A 179 9.23 -46.05 4.58
CA ILE A 179 9.87 -46.17 5.89
C ILE A 179 10.67 -47.47 5.97
N ALA A 180 10.09 -48.61 5.55
CA ALA A 180 10.80 -49.89 5.53
C ALA A 180 12.05 -49.84 4.65
N ALA A 181 11.96 -49.26 3.44
CA ALA A 181 13.10 -49.07 2.55
C ALA A 181 14.17 -48.17 3.17
N ALA A 182 13.78 -47.07 3.83
CA ALA A 182 14.70 -46.18 4.53
C ALA A 182 15.44 -46.89 5.68
N VAL A 183 14.75 -47.74 6.45
CA VAL A 183 15.36 -48.55 7.51
C VAL A 183 16.39 -49.53 6.95
N VAL A 184 16.05 -50.23 5.86
CA VAL A 184 16.98 -51.17 5.19
C VAL A 184 18.22 -50.43 4.68
N LEU A 185 18.04 -49.30 3.99
CA LEU A 185 19.15 -48.47 3.51
C LEU A 185 20.02 -47.95 4.67
N GLY A 186 19.40 -47.53 5.78
CA GLY A 186 20.09 -47.13 6.99
C GLY A 186 20.97 -48.25 7.58
N LEU A 187 20.45 -49.48 7.65
CA LEU A 187 21.20 -50.64 8.13
C LEU A 187 22.40 -50.98 7.22
N VAL A 188 22.20 -50.91 5.90
CA VAL A 188 23.30 -51.10 4.92
C VAL A 188 24.37 -50.02 5.11
N PHE A 189 23.97 -48.77 5.29
CA PHE A 189 24.89 -47.65 5.50
C PHE A 189 25.70 -47.80 6.79
N VAL A 190 25.05 -48.16 7.91
CA VAL A 190 25.73 -48.43 9.19
C VAL A 190 26.72 -49.60 9.05
N SER A 191 26.32 -50.66 8.35
CA SER A 191 27.20 -51.82 8.09
C SER A 191 28.43 -51.42 7.28
N PHE A 192 28.28 -50.53 6.30
CA PHE A 192 29.38 -50.01 5.50
C PHE A 192 30.37 -49.18 6.33
N ILE A 193 29.86 -48.27 7.17
CA ILE A 193 30.68 -47.49 8.11
C ILE A 193 31.46 -48.41 9.06
N PHE A 194 30.81 -49.44 9.61
CA PHE A 194 31.46 -50.37 10.53
C PHE A 194 32.61 -51.15 9.84
N MET A 195 32.41 -51.60 8.59
CA MET A 195 33.46 -52.26 7.81
C MET A 195 34.62 -51.32 7.49
N GLU A 196 34.35 -50.07 7.12
CA GLU A 196 35.40 -49.08 6.85
C GLU A 196 36.24 -48.81 8.10
N HIS A 197 35.62 -48.74 9.27
CA HIS A 197 36.34 -48.53 10.52
C HIS A 197 37.22 -49.73 10.90
N LYS A 198 36.73 -50.96 10.65
CA LYS A 198 37.50 -52.19 10.88
C LYS A 198 38.71 -52.35 9.95
N ASN A 199 38.64 -51.84 8.72
CA ASN A 199 39.76 -51.93 7.76
C ASN A 199 40.87 -50.89 8.00
N LYS A 200 40.64 -49.87 8.84
CA LYS A 200 41.61 -48.80 9.12
C LYS A 200 42.37 -48.98 10.45
N GLY A 201 42.13 -50.05 11.20
CA GLY A 201 42.86 -50.41 12.44
C GLY A 201 43.54 -51.76 12.29
#